data_AF-A0A1W1CHG9-F1
#
_entry.id   AF-A0A1W1CHG9-F1
#
_cell.length_a   1.000
_cell.length_b   1.000
_cell.length_c   1.000
_cell.angle_alpha   90.00
_cell.angle_beta   90.00
_cell.angle_gamma   90.00
#
_symmetry.space_group_name_H-M   'P 1'
#
loop_
_entity.id
_entity.type
_entity.pdbx_description
1 polymer ?
#
loop_
_entity_poly.entity_id
_entity_poly.type
_entity_poly.pdbx_seq_one_letter_code
_entity_poly.pdbx_strand_id
1 'polypeptide(L)'
;MQKDIYDRIIGFLQGASWAIVLIGAFVTFKFSIFLGIPLSIFLTIAYILISLFLILLLDAFGVNKERLREAKKQTKLLEELFTKTHS
;
A
#
# COMPACT_ATOMS: atom_id res chain seq x y z
N MET A 1 13.04 2.89 -17.00
CA MET A 1 13.81 3.68 -16.01
C MET A 1 12.94 4.33 -14.93
N GLN A 2 11.95 5.20 -15.23
CA GLN A 2 11.07 5.77 -14.18
C GLN A 2 10.21 4.72 -13.46
N LYS A 3 9.78 3.67 -14.18
CA LYS A 3 8.94 2.59 -13.65
C LYS A 3 9.58 1.85 -12.47
N ASP A 4 10.87 1.52 -12.61
CA ASP A 4 11.67 0.88 -11.56
C ASP A 4 11.78 1.73 -10.30
N ILE A 5 11.88 3.05 -10.46
CA ILE A 5 12.00 3.98 -9.33
C ILE A 5 10.69 4.01 -8.54
N TYR A 6 9.54 4.10 -9.21
CA TYR A 6 8.24 4.07 -8.53
C TYR A 6 7.99 2.73 -7.81
N ASP A 7 8.26 1.61 -8.48
CA ASP A 7 8.01 0.30 -7.90
C ASP A 7 8.97 0.04 -6.71
N ARG A 8 10.20 0.55 -6.78
CA ARG A 8 11.15 0.56 -5.66
C ARG A 8 10.69 1.46 -4.50
N ILE A 9 10.14 2.65 -4.77
CA ILE A 9 9.63 3.55 -3.73
C ILE A 9 8.43 2.91 -3.03
N ILE A 10 7.47 2.34 -3.76
CA ILE A 10 6.31 1.67 -3.17
C ILE A 10 6.76 0.48 -2.32
N GLY A 11 7.67 -0.36 -2.82
CA GLY A 11 8.21 -1.48 -2.05
C GLY A 11 8.95 -1.05 -0.79
N PHE A 12 9.76 0.02 -0.86
CA PHE A 12 10.41 0.61 0.31
C PHE A 12 9.37 1.13 1.32
N LEU A 13 8.36 1.85 0.84
CA LEU A 13 7.34 2.46 1.68
C LEU A 13 6.47 1.39 2.36
N GLN A 14 6.19 0.28 1.68
CA GLN A 14 5.49 -0.87 2.24
C GLN A 14 6.33 -1.56 3.34
N GLY A 15 7.63 -1.77 3.10
CA GLY A 15 8.54 -2.30 4.11
C GLY A 15 8.68 -1.38 5.34
N ALA A 16 8.84 -0.08 5.11
CA ALA A 16 8.88 0.93 6.16
C ALA A 16 7.57 0.99 6.94
N SER A 17 6.43 0.84 6.27
CA SER A 17 5.11 0.84 6.91
C SER A 17 4.98 -0.28 7.94
N TRP A 18 5.44 -1.50 7.63
CA TRP A 18 5.45 -2.60 8.59
C TRP A 18 6.31 -2.31 9.83
N ALA A 19 7.49 -1.71 9.63
CA ALA A 19 8.35 -1.29 10.75
C ALA A 19 7.65 -0.22 11.61
N ILE A 20 6.99 0.75 10.98
CA ILE A 20 6.23 1.81 11.67
C ILE A 20 5.06 1.22 12.46
N VAL A 21 4.36 0.19 11.96
CA VAL A 21 3.28 -0.47 12.71
C VAL A 21 3.84 -1.14 13.96
N LEU A 22 4.90 -1.93 13.83
CA LEU A 22 5.47 -2.67 14.97
C LEU A 22 6.06 -1.73 16.02
N ILE A 23 6.91 -0.79 15.60
CA ILE A 23 7.54 0.18 16.50
C ILE A 23 6.47 1.11 17.08
N GLY A 24 5.58 1.63 16.26
CA GLY A 24 4.52 2.53 16.70
C GLY A 24 3.51 1.87 17.62
N ALA A 25 3.21 0.58 17.46
CA ALA A 25 2.36 -0.16 18.40
C ALA A 25 3.02 -0.26 19.77
N PHE A 26 4.31 -0.60 19.82
CA PHE A 26 5.07 -0.64 21.06
C PHE A 26 5.17 0.74 21.74
N VAL A 27 5.46 1.79 20.96
CA VAL A 27 5.51 3.17 21.46
C VAL A 27 4.15 3.62 21.98
N THR A 28 3.07 3.34 21.24
CA THR A 28 1.70 3.67 21.63
C THR A 28 1.34 2.98 22.93
N PHE A 29 1.67 1.68 23.08
CA PHE A 29 1.43 0.94 24.31
C PHE A 29 2.20 1.54 25.49
N LYS A 30 3.50 1.80 25.32
CA LYS A 30 4.35 2.41 26.36
C LYS A 30 3.86 3.79 26.78
N PHE A 31 3.44 4.61 25.82
CA PHE A 31 2.95 5.96 26.08
C PHE A 31 1.56 5.95 26.72
N SER A 32 0.71 4.98 26.42
CA SER A 32 -0.64 4.89 26.98
C SER A 32 -0.73 4.11 28.29
N ILE A 33 0.36 3.45 28.74
CA ILE A 33 0.34 2.63 29.96
C ILE A 33 -0.03 3.41 31.22
N PHE A 34 0.24 4.72 31.27
CA PHE A 34 -0.14 5.57 32.41
C PHE A 34 -1.66 5.72 32.57
N LEU A 35 -2.43 5.50 31.49
CA LEU A 35 -3.89 5.54 31.48
C LEU A 35 -4.53 4.23 31.98
N GLY A 36 -3.71 3.20 32.24
CA GLY A 36 -4.15 1.87 32.68
C GLY A 36 -4.08 0.83 31.57
N ILE A 37 -3.85 -0.43 31.98
CA ILE A 37 -3.63 -1.57 31.08
C ILE A 37 -4.79 -1.81 30.09
N PRO A 38 -6.07 -1.78 30.51
CA PRO A 38 -7.15 -2.05 29.56
C PRO A 38 -7.25 -1.00 28.45
N LEU A 39 -7.09 0.28 28.82
CA LEU A 39 -7.19 1.40 27.89
C LEU A 39 -5.96 1.46 26.97
N SER A 40 -4.77 1.14 27.48
CA SER A 40 -3.56 1.08 26.66
C SER A 40 -3.64 0.00 25.58
N ILE A 41 -4.14 -1.19 25.92
CA ILE A 41 -4.37 -2.27 24.94
C ILE A 41 -5.37 -1.82 23.88
N PHE A 42 -6.49 -1.22 24.29
CA PHE A 42 -7.50 -0.73 23.34
C PHE A 42 -6.91 0.31 22.36
N LEU A 43 -6.16 1.28 22.86
CA LEU A 43 -5.53 2.31 22.03
C LEU A 43 -4.48 1.72 21.08
N THR A 44 -3.67 0.75 21.54
CA THR A 44 -2.72 0.05 20.67
C THR A 44 -3.41 -0.74 19.57
N ILE A 45 -4.52 -1.41 19.87
CA ILE A 45 -5.31 -2.12 18.85
C ILE A 45 -5.91 -1.12 17.85
N ALA A 46 -6.47 -0.01 18.32
CA ALA A 46 -7.00 1.05 17.46
C ALA A 46 -5.92 1.62 16.53
N TYR A 47 -4.72 1.88 17.05
CA TYR A 47 -3.56 2.29 16.27
C TYR A 47 -3.23 1.26 15.18
N ILE A 48 -3.11 -0.03 15.54
CA ILE A 48 -2.78 -1.10 14.58
C ILE A 48 -3.84 -1.17 13.47
N LEU A 49 -5.13 -1.07 13.80
CA LEU A 49 -6.22 -1.10 12.81
C LEU A 49 -6.10 0.05 11.81
N ILE A 50 -5.85 1.27 12.30
CA ILE A 50 -5.65 2.45 11.44
C ILE A 50 -4.40 2.27 10.56
N SER A 51 -3.29 1.79 11.14
CA SER A 51 -2.06 1.56 10.39
C SER A 51 -2.23 0.50 9.30
N LEU A 52 -2.93 -0.61 9.60
CA LEU A 52 -3.21 -1.65 8.62
C LEU A 52 -4.11 -1.13 7.49
N PHE A 53 -5.09 -0.29 7.80
CA PHE A 53 -5.90 0.37 6.78
C PHE A 53 -5.05 1.24 5.84
N LEU A 54 -4.08 1.98 6.38
CA LEU A 54 -3.15 2.78 5.57
C LEU A 54 -2.23 1.90 4.70
N ILE A 55 -1.75 0.77 5.23
CA ILE A 55 -0.97 -0.21 4.43
C ILE A 55 -1.81 -0.75 3.27
N LEU A 56 -3.06 -1.13 3.52
CA LEU A 56 -3.95 -1.64 2.48
C LEU A 56 -4.20 -0.61 1.39
N LEU A 57 -4.32 0.68 1.74
CA LEU A 57 -4.44 1.75 0.76
C LEU A 57 -3.18 1.83 -0.13
N LEU A 58 -2.00 1.73 0.47
CA LEU A 58 -0.73 1.75 -0.25
C LEU A 58 -0.61 0.56 -1.21
N ASP A 59 -1.03 -0.62 -0.78
CA ASP A 59 -1.08 -1.82 -1.63
C ASP A 59 -2.10 -1.66 -2.77
N ALA A 60 -3.26 -1.08 -2.49
CA ALA A 60 -4.28 -0.81 -3.50
C ALA A 60 -3.79 0.16 -4.58
N PHE A 61 -2.95 1.14 -4.24
CA PHE A 61 -2.29 2.00 -5.24
C PHE A 61 -1.40 1.20 -6.19
N GLY A 62 -0.61 0.26 -5.66
CA GLY A 62 0.22 -0.63 -6.47
C GLY A 62 -0.61 -1.45 -7.46
N VAL A 63 -1.66 -2.12 -6.97
CA VAL A 63 -2.55 -2.95 -7.78
C VAL A 63 -3.26 -2.14 -8.87
N ASN A 64 -3.80 -0.96 -8.53
CA ASN A 64 -4.52 -0.13 -9.50
C ASN A 64 -3.60 0.39 -10.62
N LYS A 65 -2.34 0.72 -10.29
CA LYS A 65 -1.34 1.12 -11.29
C LYS A 65 -1.02 -0.03 -12.26
N GLU A 66 -0.91 -1.25 -11.75
CA GLU A 66 -0.68 -2.43 -12.58
C GLU A 66 -1.86 -2.73 -13.48
N ARG A 67 -3.10 -2.67 -12.95
CA ARG A 67 -4.33 -2.81 -13.75
C ARG A 67 -4.40 -1.78 -14.87
N LEU A 68 -4.08 -0.51 -14.59
CA LEU A 68 -4.07 0.55 -15.61
C LEU A 68 -3.04 0.27 -16.72
N ARG A 69 -1.87 -0.26 -16.34
CA ARG A 69 -0.82 -0.64 -17.28
C ARG A 69 -1.27 -1.77 -18.20
N GLU A 70 -1.93 -2.78 -17.64
CA GLU A 70 -2.45 -3.92 -18.42
C GLU A 70 -3.57 -3.48 -19.36
N ALA A 71 -4.51 -2.65 -18.89
CA ALA A 71 -5.56 -2.08 -19.73
C ALA A 71 -4.98 -1.32 -20.94
N LYS A 72 -3.97 -0.46 -20.72
CA LYS A 72 -3.30 0.25 -21.83
C LYS A 72 -2.62 -0.68 -22.83
N LYS A 73 -2.00 -1.78 -22.36
CA LYS A 73 -1.42 -2.80 -23.25
C LYS A 73 -2.50 -3.49 -24.08
N GLN A 74 -3.62 -3.87 -23.45
CA GLN A 74 -4.74 -4.49 -24.15
C GLN A 74 -5.33 -3.57 -25.21
N THR A 75 -5.54 -2.28 -24.90
CA THR A 75 -6.04 -1.30 -25.88
C THR A 75 -5.11 -1.16 -27.08
N LYS A 76 -3.79 -1.07 -26.84
CA LYS A 76 -2.80 -0.96 -27.93
C LYS A 76 -2.80 -2.19 -28.84
N LEU A 77 -2.87 -3.38 -28.25
CA LEU A 77 -2.95 -4.63 -29.03
C LEU A 77 -4.24 -4.69 -29.86
N LEU A 78 -5.36 -4.20 -29.31
CA LEU A 78 -6.63 -4.15 -30.03
C LEU A 78 -6.56 -3.19 -31.24
N GLU A 79 -5.93 -2.02 -31.07
CA GLU A 79 -5.68 -1.06 -32.16
C GLU A 79 -4.81 -1.65 -33.28
N GLU A 80 -3.72 -2.33 -32.91
CA GLU A 80 -2.82 -3.01 -33.87
C GLU A 80 -3.55 -4.11 -34.67
N LEU A 81 -4.42 -4.87 -34.01
CA LEU A 81 -5.26 -5.87 -34.69
C LEU A 81 -6.26 -5.21 -35.65
N PHE A 82 -6.93 -4.15 -35.21
CA PHE A 82 -7.87 -3.41 -36.06
C PHE A 82 -7.22 -2.83 -37.31
N THR A 83 -6.06 -2.20 -37.16
CA THR A 83 -5.30 -1.63 -38.29
C THR A 83 -4.80 -2.70 -39.25
N LYS A 84 -4.38 -3.86 -38.73
CA LYS A 84 -3.89 -4.97 -39.57
C LYS A 84 -5.01 -5.69 -40.34
N THR A 85 -6.23 -5.72 -39.82
CA THR A 85 -7.39 -6.37 -40.46
C THR A 85 -8.14 -5.47 -41.46
N HIS A 86 -8.02 -4.15 -41.35
CA HIS A 86 -8.63 -3.18 -42.27
C HIS A 86 -7.64 -2.53 -43.26
N SER A 87 -6.44 -3.10 -43.40
CA SER A 87 -5.48 -2.82 -44.48
C SER A 87 -5.48 -3.94 -45.51
#